data_AF-A0AAW1JWE8-F1
#
_entry.id   AF-A0AAW1JWE8-F1
#
_cell.length_a   1.000
_cell.length_b   1.000
_cell.length_c   1.000
_cell.angle_alpha   90.00
_cell.angle_beta   90.00
_cell.angle_gamma   90.00
#
_symmetry.space_group_name_H-M   'P 1'
#
loop_
_entity.id
_entity.type
_entity.pdbx_description
1 polymer ?
#
loop_
_entity_poly.entity_id
_entity_poly.type
_entity_poly.pdbx_seq_one_letter_code
_entity_poly.pdbx_strand_id
1 'polypeptide(L)'
;MIFPRVHFKEFMTYGAPPGTLGLATKRGRMNTDCFIQVVRHFIKHTNSSKSNPSLLILDNHESHLSIEAIAACKDNGVTMLTIPPHCTNKLQPLDVGLLKPFQTFYNAALDVWMMNHS
;
A
#
# COMPACT_ATOMS: atom_id res chain seq x y z
N MET A 1 0.30 0.13 7.26
CA MET A 1 0.53 1.56 7.61
C MET A 1 2.00 1.87 7.52
N ILE A 2 2.38 3.04 6.97
CA ILE A 2 3.78 3.49 6.90
C ILE A 2 3.90 4.79 7.71
N PHE A 3 4.68 4.77 8.79
CA PHE A 3 4.84 5.90 9.72
C PHE A 3 6.08 6.75 9.36
N PRO A 4 6.02 8.09 9.47
CA PRO A 4 7.17 8.99 9.30
C PRO A 4 8.10 8.94 10.52
N ARG A 5 8.85 7.85 10.66
CA ARG A 5 9.78 7.57 11.78
C ARG A 5 10.97 6.75 11.27
N VAL A 6 12.12 6.85 11.93
CA VAL A 6 13.31 6.03 11.59
C VAL A 6 13.20 4.61 12.17
N HIS A 7 12.50 4.45 13.30
CA HIS A 7 12.33 3.17 13.98
C HIS A 7 10.85 2.90 14.20
N PHE A 8 10.39 1.74 13.73
CA PHE A 8 9.08 1.22 14.05
C PHE A 8 9.08 0.70 15.49
N LYS A 9 7.99 0.93 16.22
CA LYS A 9 7.76 0.34 17.55
C LYS A 9 6.44 -0.40 17.51
N GLU A 10 6.39 -1.59 18.11
CA GLU A 10 5.21 -2.48 18.03
C GLU A 10 3.92 -1.82 18.54
N PHE A 11 4.02 -0.94 19.55
CA PHE A 11 2.86 -0.18 20.03
C PHE A 11 2.26 0.77 19.00
N MET A 12 2.97 1.10 17.91
CA MET A 12 2.45 1.97 16.84
C MET A 12 1.33 1.32 16.04
N THR A 13 1.14 0.00 16.17
CA THR A 13 0.00 -0.75 15.61
C THR A 13 -1.01 -1.14 16.69
N TYR A 14 -0.86 -0.68 17.93
CA TYR A 14 -1.74 -1.05 19.03
C TYR A 14 -3.15 -0.50 18.82
N GLY A 15 -4.14 -1.38 18.68
CA GLY A 15 -5.52 -1.04 18.34
C GLY A 15 -5.83 -1.06 16.83
N ALA A 16 -4.84 -1.27 15.97
CA ALA A 16 -5.07 -1.43 14.54
C ALA A 16 -5.84 -2.74 14.29
N PRO A 17 -6.58 -2.86 13.17
CA PRO A 17 -7.23 -4.12 12.82
C PRO A 17 -6.23 -5.29 12.86
N PRO A 18 -6.64 -6.47 13.38
CA PRO A 18 -5.77 -7.64 13.43
C PRO A 18 -5.14 -7.94 12.08
N GLY A 19 -3.83 -8.19 12.07
CA GLY A 19 -3.06 -8.45 10.85
C GLY A 19 -2.44 -7.21 10.21
N THR A 20 -2.68 -5.99 10.70
CA THR A 20 -2.11 -4.77 10.11
C THR A 20 -0.57 -4.81 10.02
N LEU A 21 -0.04 -4.64 8.81
CA LEU A 21 1.40 -4.44 8.61
C LEU A 21 1.81 -3.02 8.99
N GLY A 22 2.59 -2.87 10.06
CA GLY A 22 3.21 -1.59 10.46
C GLY A 22 4.64 -1.48 9.94
N LEU A 23 4.94 -0.42 9.19
CA LEU A 23 6.28 -0.09 8.69
C LEU A 23 6.63 1.36 9.06
N ALA A 24 7.92 1.68 9.14
CA ALA A 24 8.38 3.04 9.38
C ALA A 24 9.47 3.42 8.37
N THR A 25 9.34 4.59 7.76
CA THR A 25 10.39 5.17 6.92
C THR A 25 10.65 6.61 7.32
N LYS A 26 11.88 7.10 7.11
CA LYS A 26 12.30 8.46 7.48
C LYS A 26 11.37 9.56 6.92
N ARG A 27 10.71 9.31 5.79
CA ARG A 27 9.77 10.24 5.14
C ARG A 27 8.29 9.87 5.30
N GLY A 28 7.97 8.74 5.94
CA GLY A 28 6.60 8.21 6.02
C GLY A 28 6.00 7.82 4.67
N ARG A 29 6.85 7.66 3.66
CA ARG A 29 6.48 7.23 2.31
C ARG A 29 7.06 5.86 2.02
N MET A 30 6.41 5.13 1.14
CA MET A 30 6.88 3.82 0.69
C MET A 30 8.24 3.96 -0.03
N ASN A 31 9.17 3.08 0.27
CA ASN A 31 10.44 2.90 -0.44
C ASN A 31 10.54 1.43 -0.90
N THR A 32 11.59 1.09 -1.65
CA THR A 32 11.83 -0.26 -2.20
C THR A 32 11.76 -1.36 -1.14
N ASP A 33 12.40 -1.14 0.01
CA ASP A 33 12.54 -2.14 1.08
C ASP A 33 11.20 -2.40 1.79
N CYS A 34 10.39 -1.35 1.94
CA CYS A 34 9.04 -1.49 2.48
C CYS A 34 8.08 -2.08 1.43
N PHE A 35 8.29 -1.78 0.15
CA PHE A 35 7.40 -2.22 -0.92
C PHE A 35 7.31 -3.75 -1.00
N ILE A 36 8.43 -4.46 -0.87
CA ILE A 36 8.39 -5.92 -0.90
C ILE A 36 7.63 -6.51 0.30
N GLN A 37 7.73 -5.89 1.47
CA GLN A 37 6.97 -6.32 2.65
C GLN A 37 5.47 -6.12 2.43
N VAL A 38 5.08 -5.00 1.80
CA VAL A 38 3.70 -4.74 1.39
C VAL A 38 3.21 -5.79 0.39
N VAL A 39 4.00 -6.14 -0.64
CA VAL A 39 3.64 -7.17 -1.62
C VAL A 39 3.44 -8.55 -0.97
N ARG A 40 4.38 -8.98 -0.12
CA ARG A 40 4.26 -10.26 0.60
C ARG A 40 3.03 -10.29 1.50
N HIS A 41 2.77 -9.17 2.19
CA HIS A 41 1.59 -9.02 3.01
C HIS A 41 0.29 -9.05 2.20
N PHE A 42 0.26 -8.40 1.03
CA PHE A 42 -0.87 -8.45 0.10
C PHE A 42 -1.16 -9.88 -0.34
N ILE A 43 -0.17 -10.60 -0.87
CA ILE A 43 -0.30 -11.99 -1.32
C ILE A 43 -0.86 -12.87 -0.20
N LYS A 44 -0.33 -12.72 1.02
CA LYS A 44 -0.77 -13.49 2.20
C LYS A 44 -2.25 -13.26 2.53
N HIS A 45 -2.75 -12.03 2.42
CA HIS A 45 -4.13 -11.71 2.82
C HIS A 45 -5.14 -11.88 1.69
N THR A 46 -4.71 -11.81 0.44
CA THR A 46 -5.58 -12.10 -0.72
C THR A 46 -5.60 -13.57 -1.12
N ASN A 47 -4.71 -14.39 -0.57
CA ASN A 47 -4.49 -15.78 -1.00
C ASN A 47 -4.29 -15.87 -2.53
N SER A 48 -3.54 -14.91 -3.07
CA SER A 48 -3.28 -14.84 -4.51
C SER A 48 -2.46 -16.05 -4.95
N SER A 49 -2.86 -16.64 -6.08
CA SER A 49 -2.14 -17.75 -6.70
C SER A 49 -2.38 -17.74 -8.21
N LYS A 50 -1.65 -18.57 -8.97
CA LYS A 50 -1.89 -18.72 -10.42
C LYS A 50 -3.31 -19.21 -10.75
N SER A 51 -3.96 -19.93 -9.83
CA SER A 51 -5.37 -20.34 -9.93
C SER A 51 -6.38 -19.33 -9.38
N ASN A 52 -5.91 -18.34 -8.60
CA ASN A 52 -6.73 -17.27 -8.01
C ASN A 52 -5.98 -15.93 -8.17
N PRO A 53 -5.94 -15.36 -9.39
CA PRO A 53 -5.12 -14.20 -9.68
C PRO A 53 -5.67 -12.94 -9.01
N SER A 54 -4.79 -12.01 -8.70
CA SER A 54 -5.16 -10.70 -8.12
C SER A 54 -4.55 -9.55 -8.90
N LEU A 55 -5.21 -8.40 -8.90
CA LEU A 55 -4.72 -7.18 -9.52
C LEU A 55 -4.25 -6.20 -8.44
N LEU A 56 -2.99 -5.78 -8.51
CA LEU A 56 -2.41 -4.75 -7.67
C LEU A 56 -2.25 -3.46 -8.50
N ILE A 57 -3.10 -2.47 -8.24
CA ILE A 57 -3.07 -1.17 -8.91
C ILE A 57 -2.21 -0.21 -8.09
N LEU A 58 -1.24 0.41 -8.75
CA LEU A 58 -0.32 1.37 -8.15
C LEU A 58 -0.56 2.76 -8.73
N ASP A 59 -0.85 3.70 -7.83
CA ASP A 59 -0.74 5.14 -8.05
C ASP A 59 0.71 5.46 -8.43
N ASN A 60 0.85 6.17 -9.54
CA ASN A 60 2.08 6.66 -10.14
C ASN A 60 3.24 6.87 -9.15
N HIS A 61 4.13 5.87 -9.05
CA HIS A 61 5.40 6.02 -8.36
C HIS A 61 6.50 5.36 -9.19
N GLU A 62 7.12 6.18 -10.05
CA GLU A 62 8.31 5.83 -10.84
C GLU A 62 9.51 5.39 -10.00
N SER A 63 9.50 5.56 -8.68
CA SER A 63 10.67 5.28 -7.87
C SER A 63 10.54 3.93 -7.17
N HIS A 64 11.18 2.93 -7.76
CA HIS A 64 11.65 1.69 -7.12
C HIS A 64 10.68 0.52 -6.95
N LEU A 65 10.11 0.04 -8.06
CA LEU A 65 9.69 -1.36 -8.11
C LEU A 65 10.93 -2.25 -7.96
N SER A 66 11.06 -2.94 -6.83
CA SER A 66 12.14 -3.92 -6.66
C SER A 66 11.88 -5.09 -7.62
N ILE A 67 12.92 -5.55 -8.32
CA ILE A 67 12.83 -6.74 -9.19
C ILE A 67 12.30 -7.93 -8.39
N GLU A 68 12.72 -8.04 -7.13
CA GLU A 68 12.26 -9.08 -6.21
C GLU A 68 10.74 -9.00 -5.95
N ALA A 69 10.18 -7.80 -5.78
CA ALA A 69 8.75 -7.62 -5.57
C ALA A 69 7.94 -7.97 -6.84
N ILE A 70 8.45 -7.60 -8.02
CA ILE A 70 7.83 -7.97 -9.30
C ILE A 70 7.85 -9.50 -9.47
N ALA A 71 8.98 -10.15 -9.19
CA ALA A 71 9.11 -11.60 -9.27
C ALA A 71 8.13 -12.30 -8.31
N ALA A 72 8.06 -11.84 -7.06
CA ALA A 72 7.13 -12.37 -6.07
C ALA A 72 5.66 -12.23 -6.50
N CYS A 73 5.28 -11.08 -7.08
CA CYS A 73 3.94 -10.89 -7.65
C CYS A 73 3.66 -11.90 -8.77
N LYS A 74 4.57 -12.01 -9.74
CA LYS A 74 4.41 -12.91 -10.90
C LYS A 74 4.29 -14.38 -10.48
N ASP A 75 5.12 -14.81 -9.54
CA ASP A 75 5.12 -16.20 -9.07
C ASP A 75 3.83 -16.56 -8.32
N ASN A 76 3.19 -15.59 -7.68
CA ASN A 76 1.94 -15.76 -6.93
C ASN A 76 0.69 -15.33 -7.70
N GLY A 77 0.75 -15.12 -9.02
CA GLY A 77 -0.43 -14.77 -9.83
C GLY A 77 -0.96 -13.37 -9.60
N VAL A 78 -0.14 -12.45 -9.07
CA VAL A 78 -0.47 -11.03 -8.93
C VAL A 78 -0.02 -10.28 -10.17
N THR A 79 -0.97 -9.66 -10.86
CA THR A 79 -0.69 -8.71 -11.95
C THR A 79 -0.54 -7.32 -11.37
N MET A 80 0.56 -6.64 -11.68
CA MET A 80 0.80 -5.27 -11.28
C MET A 80 0.42 -4.31 -12.40
N LEU A 81 -0.40 -3.32 -12.10
CA LEU A 81 -0.77 -2.25 -13.02
C LEU A 81 -0.33 -0.91 -12.44
N THR A 82 0.62 -0.26 -13.08
CA THR A 82 1.05 1.11 -12.73
C THR A 82 0.30 2.12 -13.57
N ILE A 83 -0.28 3.12 -12.91
CA ILE A 83 -0.85 4.28 -13.60
C ILE A 83 0.32 5.16 -14.11
N PRO A 84 0.40 5.49 -15.41
CA PRO A 84 1.52 6.26 -15.94
C PRO A 84 1.61 7.67 -15.32
N PRO A 85 2.83 8.21 -15.15
CA PRO A 85 3.01 9.61 -14.79
C PRO A 85 2.34 10.52 -15.83
N HIS A 86 1.76 11.61 -15.35
CA HIS A 86 1.01 12.59 -16.16
C HIS A 86 -0.28 12.09 -16.82
N CYS A 87 -0.77 10.90 -16.48
CA CYS A 87 -2.14 10.50 -16.82
C CYS A 87 -3.21 11.10 -15.89
N THR A 88 -2.82 11.92 -14.90
CA THR A 88 -3.73 12.59 -13.97
C THR A 88 -4.83 13.35 -14.71
N ASN A 89 -4.54 14.01 -15.84
CA ASN A 89 -5.54 14.75 -16.63
C ASN A 89 -6.61 13.86 -17.30
N LYS A 90 -6.29 12.62 -17.69
CA LYS A 90 -7.25 11.66 -18.26
C LYS A 90 -7.87 10.74 -17.20
N LEU A 91 -7.14 10.50 -16.13
CA LEU A 91 -7.56 9.71 -14.98
C LEU A 91 -8.17 10.57 -13.88
N GLN A 92 -8.32 11.90 -14.04
CA GLN A 92 -9.05 12.74 -13.10
C GLN A 92 -10.40 12.15 -12.70
N PRO A 93 -11.20 11.52 -13.58
CA PRO A 93 -12.45 10.90 -13.14
C PRO A 93 -12.23 9.72 -12.16
N LEU A 94 -11.18 8.93 -12.34
CA LEU A 94 -10.82 7.81 -11.47
C LEU A 94 -10.11 8.30 -10.20
N ASP A 95 -9.16 9.23 -10.34
CA ASP A 95 -8.41 9.84 -9.25
C ASP A 95 -9.35 10.66 -8.34
N VAL A 96 -10.25 11.47 -8.91
CA VAL A 96 -11.21 12.32 -8.18
C VAL A 96 -12.45 11.53 -7.76
N GLY A 97 -12.93 10.59 -8.57
CA GLY A 97 -14.19 9.88 -8.32
C GLY A 97 -14.06 8.60 -7.51
N LEU A 98 -12.95 7.86 -7.62
CA LEU A 98 -12.75 6.59 -6.93
C LEU A 98 -11.66 6.69 -5.86
N LEU A 99 -10.47 7.17 -6.24
CA LEU A 99 -9.30 7.14 -5.34
C LEU A 99 -9.35 8.22 -4.27
N LYS A 100 -9.80 9.44 -4.59
CA LYS A 100 -9.88 10.54 -3.62
C LYS A 100 -10.90 10.29 -2.51
N PRO A 101 -12.15 9.83 -2.78
CA PRO A 101 -13.07 9.45 -1.71
C PRO A 101 -12.52 8.29 -0.90
N PHE A 102 -11.96 7.25 -1.56
CA PHE A 102 -11.35 6.11 -0.86
C PHE A 102 -10.22 6.55 0.08
N GLN A 103 -9.27 7.34 -0.40
CA GLN A 103 -8.18 7.90 0.42
C GLN A 103 -8.73 8.78 1.54
N THR A 104 -9.76 9.59 1.29
CA THR A 104 -10.38 10.46 2.30
C THR A 104 -11.00 9.64 3.42
N PHE A 105 -11.81 8.62 3.09
CA PHE A 105 -12.42 7.74 4.10
C PHE A 105 -11.37 6.91 4.84
N TYR A 106 -10.36 6.40 4.13
CA TYR A 106 -9.27 5.66 4.73
C TYR A 106 -8.46 6.53 5.69
N ASN A 107 -8.07 7.75 5.28
CA ASN A 107 -7.35 8.68 6.15
C ASN A 107 -8.21 9.16 7.32
N ALA A 108 -9.49 9.44 7.13
CA ALA A 108 -10.40 9.78 8.23
C ALA A 108 -10.52 8.64 9.24
N ALA A 109 -10.61 7.39 8.78
CA ALA A 109 -10.60 6.22 9.66
C ALA A 109 -9.27 6.11 10.43
N LEU A 110 -8.14 6.40 9.78
CA LEU A 110 -6.83 6.46 10.44
C LEU A 110 -6.74 7.60 11.46
N ASP A 111 -7.24 8.80 11.14
CA ASP A 111 -7.19 9.97 12.02
C ASP A 111 -8.08 9.78 13.25
N VAL A 112 -9.28 9.25 13.08
CA VAL A 112 -10.17 8.85 14.19
C VAL A 112 -9.49 7.79 15.05
N TRP A 113 -8.83 6.82 14.43
CA TRP A 113 -8.09 5.80 15.15
C TRP A 113 -6.94 6.41 15.97
N MET A 114 -6.18 7.34 15.39
CA MET A 114 -5.07 8.04 16.06
C MET A 114 -5.56 8.93 17.22
N MET A 115 -6.69 9.63 17.06
CA MET A 115 -7.26 10.50 18.10
C MET A 115 -7.91 9.74 19.25
N ASN A 116 -8.47 8.55 18.99
CA ASN A 116 -9.12 7.74 20.02
C ASN A 116 -8.13 6.86 20.81
N HIS A 117 -6.85 6.81 20.42
CA HIS A 117 -5.81 5.99 21.05
C HIS A 117 -4.52 6.78 21.35
N SER A 118 -4.66 8.09 21.56
CA SER A 118 -3.62 8.97 22.10
C SER A 118 -3.68 9.10 23.62
#